data_AF-A0A957VLI7-F1
#
_entry.id   AF-A0A957VLI7-F1
#
_cell.length_a   1.000
_cell.length_b   1.000
_cell.length_c   1.000
_cell.angle_alpha   90.00
_cell.angle_beta   90.00
_cell.angle_gamma   90.00
#
_symmetry.space_group_name_H-M   'P 1'
#
loop_
_entity.id
_entity.type
_entity.pdbx_description
1 polymer ?
#
loop_
_entity_poly.entity_id
_entity_poly.type
_entity_poly.pdbx_seq_one_letter_code
_entity_poly.pdbx_strand_id
1 'polypeptide(L)'
;MPAARDAGTIDDVIAQLDAVIDRSVADESRLGYFAALYRQVTVAVKHGIHTGFFEDPARMERLDVIFARRYLDALAQWRAGT
;
A
#
# COMPACT_ATOMS: atom_id res chain seq x y z
N MET A 1 -8.76 10.76 4.66
CA MET A 1 -8.29 9.48 4.07
C MET A 1 -9.27 8.43 4.51
N PRO A 2 -9.75 7.54 3.63
CA PRO A 2 -10.51 6.37 4.07
C PRO A 2 -9.68 5.58 5.10
N ALA A 3 -10.34 4.87 6.01
CA ALA A 3 -9.65 4.07 7.01
C ALA A 3 -8.90 2.93 6.30
N ALA A 4 -7.72 2.52 6.80
CA ALA A 4 -6.95 1.43 6.15
C ALA A 4 -7.72 0.10 6.08
N ARG A 5 -8.84 -0.01 6.80
CA ARG A 5 -9.84 -1.09 6.72
C ARG A 5 -10.32 -1.38 5.29
N ASP A 6 -10.21 -0.41 4.38
CA ASP A 6 -10.68 -0.53 3.00
C ASP A 6 -9.65 -1.16 2.05
N ALA A 7 -8.42 -1.50 2.51
CA ALA A 7 -7.43 -2.23 1.71
C ALA A 7 -7.76 -3.73 1.66
N GLY A 8 -8.80 -4.13 0.92
CA GLY A 8 -9.25 -5.53 0.78
C GLY A 8 -8.33 -6.40 -0.07
N THR A 9 -7.76 -5.79 -1.10
CA THR A 9 -7.04 -6.44 -2.21
C THR A 9 -5.77 -5.68 -2.56
N ILE A 10 -4.91 -6.27 -3.39
CA ILE A 10 -3.73 -5.57 -3.93
C ILE A 10 -4.11 -4.29 -4.69
N ASP A 11 -5.24 -4.29 -5.39
CA ASP A 11 -5.71 -3.10 -6.11
C ASP A 11 -6.12 -1.96 -5.18
N ASP A 12 -6.80 -2.30 -4.07
CA ASP A 12 -7.14 -1.30 -3.05
C ASP A 12 -5.89 -0.72 -2.39
N VAL A 13 -4.86 -1.55 -2.18
CA VAL A 13 -3.55 -1.09 -1.67
C VAL A 13 -2.91 -0.11 -2.63
N ILE A 14 -2.84 -0.43 -3.93
CA ILE A 14 -2.27 0.47 -4.94
C ILE A 14 -3.01 1.81 -4.96
N ALA A 15 -4.34 1.78 -4.97
CA ALA A 15 -5.15 3.00 -4.96
C ALA A 15 -4.92 3.86 -3.71
N GLN A 16 -4.77 3.24 -2.54
CA GLN A 16 -4.45 3.98 -1.31
C GLN A 16 -3.03 4.54 -1.30
N LEU A 17 -2.06 3.81 -1.83
CA LEU A 17 -0.68 4.31 -1.99
C LEU A 17 -0.63 5.47 -2.97
N ASP A 18 -1.37 5.42 -4.08
CA ASP A 18 -1.54 6.54 -5.01
C ASP A 18 -2.08 7.78 -4.28
N ALA A 19 -3.13 7.62 -3.48
CA ALA A 19 -3.69 8.74 -2.72
C ALA A 19 -2.71 9.31 -1.67
N VAL A 20 -1.86 8.48 -1.07
CA VAL A 20 -0.79 8.94 -0.16
C VAL A 20 0.28 9.72 -0.92
N ILE A 21 0.70 9.23 -2.10
CA ILE A 21 1.69 9.88 -2.95
C ILE A 21 1.19 11.25 -3.41
N ASP A 22 -0.02 11.31 -3.97
CA ASP A 22 -0.64 12.55 -4.45
C ASP A 22 -0.72 13.61 -3.34
N ARG A 23 -1.14 13.19 -2.15
CA ARG A 23 -1.18 14.08 -0.99
C ARG A 23 0.22 14.54 -0.58
N SER A 24 1.19 13.64 -0.58
CA SER A 24 2.57 13.97 -0.25
C SER A 24 3.22 14.91 -1.26
N VAL A 25 2.87 14.83 -2.54
CA VAL A 25 3.30 15.80 -3.56
C VAL A 25 2.68 17.16 -3.27
N ALA A 26 1.37 17.22 -3.00
CA ALA A 26 0.67 18.47 -2.70
C ALA A 26 1.19 19.15 -1.41
N ASP A 27 1.60 18.36 -0.41
CA ASP A 27 2.11 18.84 0.87
C ASP A 27 3.65 19.02 0.90
N GLU A 28 4.35 18.82 -0.23
CA GLU A 28 5.83 18.78 -0.31
C GLU A 28 6.47 17.86 0.75
N SER A 29 5.81 16.74 1.05
CA SER A 29 6.14 15.85 2.15
C SER A 29 7.02 14.67 1.72
N ARG A 30 8.07 14.43 2.48
CA ARG A 30 8.98 13.27 2.31
C ARG A 30 8.29 11.92 2.53
N LEU A 31 7.09 11.89 3.12
CA LEU A 31 6.31 10.65 3.32
C LEU A 31 5.98 9.96 2.00
N GLY A 32 5.91 10.72 0.89
CA GLY A 32 5.65 10.19 -0.44
C GLY A 32 6.73 9.24 -0.96
N TYR A 33 7.98 9.36 -0.48
CA TYR A 33 9.07 8.51 -0.98
C TYR A 33 8.85 7.04 -0.66
N PHE A 34 8.51 6.72 0.59
CA PHE A 34 8.25 5.34 0.97
C PHE A 34 6.96 4.82 0.31
N ALA A 35 5.91 5.65 0.23
CA ALA A 35 4.67 5.27 -0.44
C ALA A 35 4.88 4.94 -1.93
N ALA A 36 5.70 5.74 -2.64
CA ALA A 36 6.04 5.52 -4.04
C ALA A 36 6.84 4.23 -4.26
N LEU A 37 7.87 4.00 -3.44
CA LEU A 37 8.64 2.75 -3.48
C LEU A 37 7.72 1.55 -3.21
N TYR A 38 6.91 1.64 -2.16
CA TYR A 38 6.05 0.54 -1.77
C TYR A 38 5.01 0.22 -2.86
N ARG A 39 4.44 1.25 -3.49
CA ARG A 39 3.54 1.08 -4.64
C ARG A 39 4.18 0.28 -5.77
N GLN A 40 5.44 0.59 -6.11
CA GLN A 40 6.16 -0.14 -7.16
C GLN A 40 6.34 -1.62 -6.78
N VAL A 41 6.66 -1.90 -5.52
CA VAL A 41 6.77 -3.27 -5.00
C VAL A 41 5.42 -3.99 -5.07
N THR A 42 4.33 -3.39 -4.63
CA THR A 42 2.99 -3.98 -4.69
C THR A 42 2.54 -4.28 -6.12
N VAL A 43 2.83 -3.39 -7.08
CA VAL A 43 2.58 -3.65 -8.51
C VAL A 43 3.40 -4.84 -9.02
N ALA A 44 4.66 -4.96 -8.61
CA ALA A 44 5.49 -6.10 -8.98
C ALA A 44 5.00 -7.41 -8.34
N VAL A 45 4.50 -7.37 -7.10
CA VAL A 45 3.85 -8.50 -6.44
C VAL A 45 2.59 -8.92 -7.20
N LYS A 46 1.74 -7.96 -7.59
CA LYS A 46 0.56 -8.23 -8.43
C LYS A 46 0.95 -8.97 -9.70
N HIS A 47 1.97 -8.47 -10.39
CA HIS A 47 2.47 -9.08 -11.61
C HIS A 47 2.99 -10.51 -11.36
N GLY A 48 3.80 -10.72 -10.32
CA GLY A 48 4.33 -12.03 -9.95
C GLY A 48 3.24 -13.05 -9.59
N ILE A 49 2.14 -12.61 -8.96
CA ILE A 49 0.97 -13.45 -8.72
C ILE A 49 0.33 -13.88 -10.04
N HIS A 50 0.11 -12.94 -10.97
CA HIS A 50 -0.49 -13.25 -12.28
C HIS A 50 0.39 -14.14 -13.17
N THR A 51 1.71 -14.05 -13.06
CA THR A 51 2.64 -14.86 -13.87
C THR A 51 3.00 -16.19 -13.23
N GLY A 52 2.49 -16.51 -12.04
CA GLY A 52 2.81 -17.75 -11.33
C GLY A 52 4.24 -17.79 -10.77
N PHE A 53 4.84 -16.62 -10.52
CA PHE A 53 6.20 -16.52 -9.95
C PHE A 53 6.26 -17.04 -8.50
N PHE A 54 5.18 -16.87 -7.75
CA PHE A 54 5.11 -17.30 -6.35
C PHE A 54 4.59 -18.73 -6.22
N GLU A 55 5.24 -19.51 -5.37
CA GLU A 55 4.81 -20.88 -5.01
C GLU A 55 3.39 -20.91 -4.41
N ASP A 56 3.06 -19.91 -3.58
CA ASP A 56 1.73 -19.71 -3.01
C ASP A 56 1.27 -18.26 -3.27
N PRO A 57 0.60 -17.99 -4.41
CA PRO A 57 0.16 -16.65 -4.77
C PRO A 57 -0.86 -16.07 -3.79
N ALA A 58 -1.74 -16.91 -3.24
CA ALA A 58 -2.75 -16.46 -2.29
C ALA A 58 -2.13 -16.03 -0.95
N ARG A 59 -1.08 -16.74 -0.49
CA ARG A 59 -0.32 -16.32 0.69
C ARG A 59 0.46 -15.03 0.45
N MET A 60 1.04 -14.87 -0.74
CA MET A 60 1.75 -13.65 -1.10
C MET A 60 0.81 -12.44 -1.10
N GLU A 61 -0.38 -12.57 -1.70
CA GLU A 61 -1.40 -11.52 -1.68
C GLU A 61 -1.81 -11.15 -0.24
N ARG A 62 -2.12 -12.15 0.60
CA ARG A 62 -2.48 -11.90 2.00
C ARG A 62 -1.38 -11.17 2.76
N LEU A 63 -0.12 -11.55 2.54
CA LEU A 63 1.02 -10.90 3.19
C LEU A 63 1.13 -9.44 2.76
N ASP A 64 1.04 -9.15 1.46
CA ASP A 64 1.13 -7.79 0.92
C ASP A 64 0.01 -6.90 1.48
N VAL A 65 -1.24 -7.39 1.43
CA VAL A 65 -2.41 -6.66 1.94
C VAL A 65 -2.34 -6.41 3.45
N ILE A 66 -1.93 -7.41 4.24
CA ILE A 66 -1.83 -7.24 5.70
C ILE A 66 -0.73 -6.25 6.06
N PHE A 67 0.41 -6.27 5.37
CA PHE A 67 1.47 -5.30 5.60
C PHE A 67 1.01 -3.88 5.22
N ALA A 68 0.35 -3.73 4.06
CA ALA A 68 -0.19 -2.45 3.62
C ALA A 68 -1.14 -1.83 4.63
N ARG A 69 -2.08 -2.63 5.16
CA ARG A 69 -3.02 -2.18 6.20
C ARG A 69 -2.29 -1.60 7.41
N ARG A 70 -1.27 -2.30 7.91
CA ARG A 70 -0.49 -1.83 9.07
C ARG A 70 0.24 -0.52 8.79
N TYR A 71 0.84 -0.40 7.60
CA TYR A 71 1.50 0.84 7.19
C TYR A 71 0.51 2.01 7.10
N LEU A 72 -0.62 1.81 6.42
CA LEU A 72 -1.65 2.82 6.21
C LEU A 72 -2.33 3.23 7.52
N ASP A 73 -2.59 2.26 8.43
CA ASP A 73 -3.10 2.53 9.78
C ASP A 73 -2.12 3.39 10.59
N ALA A 74 -0.83 3.01 10.60
CA ALA A 74 0.20 3.78 11.31
C ALA A 74 0.34 5.20 10.74
N LEU A 75 0.27 5.36 9.42
CA LEU A 75 0.30 6.67 8.78
C LEU A 75 -0.93 7.51 9.13
N ALA A 76 -2.11 6.90 9.16
CA ALA A 76 -3.35 7.58 9.54
C ALA A 76 -3.31 8.03 11.01
N GLN A 77 -2.86 7.16 11.91
CA GLN A 77 -2.65 7.45 13.34
C GLN A 77 -1.67 8.60 13.56
N TRP A 78 -0.51 8.55 12.90
CA TRP A 78 0.48 9.62 12.96
C TRP A 78 -0.08 10.97 12.48
N ARG A 79 -0.88 10.98 11.40
CA ARG A 79 -1.55 12.21 10.91
C ARG A 79 -2.64 12.72 11.85
N ALA A 80 -3.33 11.82 12.55
CA ALA A 80 -4.34 12.17 13.54
C ALA A 80 -3.75 12.61 14.89
N GLY A 81 -2.46 12.35 15.13
CA GLY A 81 -1.78 12.66 16.38
C GLY A 81 -2.17 11.71 17.53
N THR A 82 -2.53 10.46 17.22
CA THR A 82 -2.99 9.43 18.18
C THR A 82 -2.20 8.16 18.06
#